data_AF-A0A1F2V696-F1
#
_entry.id   AF-A0A1F2V696-F1
#
_cell.length_a   1.000
_cell.length_b   1.000
_cell.length_c   1.000
_cell.angle_alpha   90.00
_cell.angle_beta   90.00
_cell.angle_gamma   90.00
#
_symmetry.space_group_name_H-M   'P 1'
#
loop_
_entity.id
_entity.type
_entity.pdbx_description
1 polymer ?
#
loop_
_entity_poly.entity_id
_entity_poly.type
_entity_poly.pdbx_seq_one_letter_code
_entity_poly.pdbx_strand_id
1 'polypeptide(L)'
;MVAKIEAEWRCPSELGVGVATARRFCDVLTGREPKDGVLITIPPHRGPITMTFDLHNRHTYSEELVKAKQAYRKYTATVGVLSMDNTLIDRAVVQSEFRTLKDLFDRIGGGAGPGGMKAVAPAGAEPITLTLPEGVGDQVSILGEKLSVVRPDGVDAYSAAGRPIATISNVMLEFRPGPAPKKAPVRKP
;
A
#
# COMPACT_ATOMS: atom_id res chain seq x y z
N MET A 1 -4.51 0.91 28.76
CA MET A 1 -5.37 1.49 27.72
C MET A 1 -4.71 1.25 26.38
N VAL A 2 -5.46 0.77 25.40
CA VAL A 2 -5.01 0.57 24.01
C VAL A 2 -5.61 1.71 23.19
N ALA A 3 -4.79 2.35 22.36
CA ALA A 3 -5.19 3.40 21.43
C ALA A 3 -5.24 2.81 20.02
N LYS A 4 -6.21 3.27 19.22
CA LYS A 4 -6.33 2.94 17.80
C LYS A 4 -6.43 4.23 17.00
N ILE A 5 -5.54 4.43 16.04
CA ILE A 5 -5.46 5.66 15.24
C ILE A 5 -5.28 5.34 13.76
N GLU A 6 -5.66 6.27 12.89
CA GLU A 6 -5.17 6.29 11.51
C GLU A 6 -3.69 6.69 11.53
N ALA A 7 -2.87 5.98 10.76
CA ALA A 7 -1.44 6.22 10.74
C ALA A 7 -1.09 7.47 9.91
N GLU A 8 -0.13 8.25 10.40
CA GLU A 8 0.56 9.20 9.54
C GLU A 8 1.55 8.45 8.64
N TRP A 9 1.58 8.79 7.35
CA TRP A 9 2.36 8.07 6.37
C TRP A 9 2.73 8.91 5.15
N ARG A 10 3.98 8.75 4.71
CA ARG A 10 4.53 9.39 3.52
C ARG A 10 4.47 8.43 2.34
N CYS A 11 3.78 8.87 1.28
CA CYS A 11 3.65 8.12 0.05
C CYS A 11 4.66 8.63 -1.00
N PRO A 12 5.58 7.81 -1.49
CA PRO A 12 6.51 8.21 -2.55
C PRO A 12 5.82 8.36 -3.91
N SER A 13 4.70 7.68 -4.13
CA SER A 13 3.96 7.70 -5.39
C SER A 13 2.45 7.70 -5.14
N GLU A 14 1.88 8.90 -5.07
CA GLU A 14 0.44 9.07 -4.86
C GLU A 14 -0.36 8.56 -6.05
N LEU A 15 -1.23 7.58 -5.82
CA LEU A 15 -2.21 7.19 -6.83
C LEU A 15 -3.37 8.19 -6.84
N GLY A 16 -3.87 8.58 -5.67
CA GLY A 16 -4.91 9.60 -5.51
C GLY A 16 -6.04 9.18 -4.57
N VAL A 17 -7.19 9.83 -4.69
CA VAL A 17 -8.36 9.59 -3.84
C VAL A 17 -9.41 8.78 -4.61
N GLY A 18 -9.95 7.76 -3.93
CA GLY A 18 -11.05 6.96 -4.44
C GLY A 18 -12.36 7.75 -4.49
N VAL A 19 -13.08 7.63 -5.60
CA VAL A 19 -14.34 8.36 -5.81
C VAL A 19 -15.46 7.80 -4.94
N ALA A 20 -15.51 6.47 -4.77
CA ALA A 20 -16.56 5.83 -3.98
C ALA A 20 -16.24 5.80 -2.49
N THR A 21 -14.97 5.54 -2.13
CA THR A 21 -14.58 5.34 -0.73
C THR A 21 -14.03 6.60 -0.06
N ALA A 22 -13.70 7.64 -0.83
CA ALA A 22 -12.97 8.83 -0.36
C ALA A 22 -11.62 8.52 0.30
N ARG A 23 -11.09 7.31 0.14
CA ARG A 23 -9.81 6.89 0.72
C ARG A 23 -8.64 7.38 -0.12
N ARG A 24 -7.54 7.72 0.54
CA ARG A 24 -6.24 7.94 -0.09
C ARG A 24 -5.60 6.59 -0.44
N PHE A 25 -5.10 6.49 -1.66
CA PHE A 25 -4.37 5.32 -2.17
C PHE A 25 -2.94 5.70 -2.53
N CYS A 26 -2.00 4.92 -2.03
CA CYS A 26 -0.57 5.04 -2.34
C CYS A 26 -0.12 3.86 -3.19
N ASP A 27 0.61 4.10 -4.28
CA ASP A 27 1.29 3.05 -5.04
C ASP A 27 2.46 2.50 -4.21
N VAL A 28 2.56 1.17 -4.12
CA VAL A 28 3.70 0.46 -3.53
C VAL A 28 4.69 0.13 -4.64
N LEU A 29 5.88 0.73 -4.56
CA LEU A 29 6.94 0.57 -5.56
C LEU A 29 7.83 -0.62 -5.21
N THR A 30 8.27 -1.36 -6.22
CA THR A 30 9.32 -2.36 -6.07
C THR A 30 10.64 -1.71 -5.66
N GLY A 31 11.35 -2.28 -4.69
CA GLY A 31 12.60 -1.71 -4.21
C GLY A 31 13.29 -2.58 -3.17
N ARG A 32 14.44 -2.09 -2.69
CA ARG A 32 15.24 -2.75 -1.64
C ARG A 32 15.64 -1.83 -0.49
N GLU A 33 15.44 -0.52 -0.67
CA GLU A 33 15.84 0.51 0.28
C GLU A 33 14.60 1.00 1.02
N PRO A 34 14.47 0.81 2.34
CA PRO A 34 13.25 1.15 3.09
C PRO A 34 12.78 2.59 2.87
N LYS A 35 13.70 3.55 2.77
CA LYS A 35 13.41 4.97 2.51
C LYS A 35 12.62 5.26 1.21
N ASP A 36 12.65 4.34 0.25
CA ASP A 36 11.98 4.48 -1.05
C ASP A 36 10.55 3.90 -1.05
N GLY A 37 10.15 3.22 0.03
CA GLY A 37 8.83 2.63 0.19
C GLY A 37 7.79 3.59 0.77
N VAL A 38 6.62 3.05 1.10
CA VAL A 38 5.58 3.80 1.83
C VAL A 38 5.96 3.83 3.30
N LEU A 39 6.25 5.01 3.83
CA LEU A 39 6.77 5.18 5.18
C LEU A 39 5.64 5.42 6.16
N ILE A 40 5.46 4.53 7.13
CA ILE A 40 4.44 4.66 8.18
C ILE A 40 5.12 5.16 9.44
N THR A 41 4.66 6.29 9.97
CA THR A 41 5.17 6.86 11.22
C THR A 41 4.60 6.09 12.41
N ILE A 42 5.48 5.64 13.29
CA ILE A 42 5.15 4.88 14.48
C ILE A 42 5.16 5.82 15.69
N PRO A 43 4.01 6.02 16.36
CA PRO A 43 3.94 6.86 17.54
C PRO A 43 4.68 6.22 18.72
N PRO A 44 5.06 7.02 19.74
CA PRO A 44 5.60 6.50 20.99
C PRO A 44 4.66 5.48 21.62
N HIS A 45 5.17 4.29 21.90
CA HIS A 45 4.38 3.15 22.33
C HIS A 45 5.12 2.32 23.38
N ARG A 46 4.43 1.33 23.95
CA ARG A 46 5.01 0.31 24.84
C ARG A 46 4.63 -1.08 24.32
N GLY A 47 5.56 -2.02 24.32
CA GLY A 47 5.33 -3.35 23.77
C GLY A 47 5.13 -3.33 22.25
N PRO A 48 4.60 -4.41 21.66
CA PRO A 48 4.36 -4.48 20.22
C PRO A 48 3.17 -3.61 19.77
N ILE A 49 3.12 -3.33 18.46
CA ILE A 49 2.02 -2.61 17.79
C ILE A 49 1.35 -3.54 16.79
N THR A 50 0.03 -3.50 16.73
CA THR A 50 -0.71 -4.11 15.63
C THR A 50 -0.89 -3.06 14.54
N MET A 51 -0.35 -3.30 13.35
CA MET A 51 -0.58 -2.47 12.17
C MET A 51 -1.54 -3.20 11.22
N THR A 52 -2.55 -2.47 10.72
CA THR A 52 -3.45 -2.99 9.70
C THR A 52 -3.50 -2.06 8.50
N PHE A 53 -3.68 -2.59 7.30
CA PHE A 53 -3.90 -1.81 6.09
C PHE A 53 -4.62 -2.65 5.03
N ASP A 54 -5.33 -1.99 4.11
CA ASP A 54 -5.94 -2.68 2.97
C ASP A 54 -4.94 -2.70 1.81
N LEU A 55 -4.61 -3.91 1.33
CA LEU A 55 -3.72 -4.13 0.20
C LEU A 55 -4.55 -4.47 -1.05
N HIS A 56 -4.24 -3.83 -2.17
CA HIS A 56 -4.94 -4.00 -3.42
C HIS A 56 -3.95 -4.26 -4.56
N ASN A 57 -4.35 -5.06 -5.55
CA ASN A 57 -3.59 -5.12 -6.79
C ASN A 57 -3.85 -3.86 -7.62
N ARG A 58 -2.84 -3.45 -8.38
CA ARG A 58 -2.92 -2.28 -9.27
C ARG A 58 -3.37 -2.71 -10.66
N HIS A 59 -4.53 -2.21 -11.10
CA HIS A 59 -5.07 -2.50 -12.43
C HIS A 59 -5.10 -1.26 -13.33
N THR A 60 -4.62 -1.39 -14.56
CA THR A 60 -4.83 -0.38 -15.61
C THR A 60 -6.08 -0.73 -16.41
N TYR A 61 -7.16 -0.01 -16.14
CA TYR A 61 -8.44 -0.14 -16.81
C TYR A 61 -8.39 0.37 -18.26
N SER A 62 -8.92 -0.44 -19.17
CA SER A 62 -9.24 -0.06 -20.55
C SER A 62 -10.65 -0.52 -20.88
N GLU A 63 -11.52 0.43 -21.24
CA GLU A 63 -12.89 0.13 -21.65
C GLU A 63 -12.94 -0.71 -22.94
N GLU A 64 -12.00 -0.45 -23.87
CA GLU A 64 -11.87 -1.18 -25.13
C GLU A 64 -11.55 -2.66 -24.88
N LEU A 65 -10.57 -2.95 -24.01
CA LEU A 65 -10.22 -4.34 -23.66
C LEU A 65 -11.37 -5.06 -22.97
N VAL A 66 -12.17 -4.36 -22.16
CA VAL A 66 -13.35 -4.95 -21.50
C VAL A 66 -14.41 -5.29 -22.55
N LYS A 67 -14.71 -4.37 -23.47
CA LYS A 67 -15.66 -4.61 -24.57
C LYS A 67 -15.20 -5.75 -25.49
N ALA A 68 -13.91 -5.85 -25.74
CA ALA A 68 -13.29 -6.92 -26.52
C ALA A 68 -13.15 -8.25 -25.76
N LYS A 69 -13.55 -8.33 -24.48
CA LYS A 69 -13.39 -9.51 -23.60
C LYS A 69 -11.93 -9.98 -23.46
N GLN A 70 -10.98 -9.06 -23.58
CA GLN A 70 -9.53 -9.32 -23.48
C GLN A 70 -8.92 -8.72 -22.19
N ALA A 71 -9.74 -8.08 -21.35
CA ALA A 71 -9.28 -7.41 -20.15
C ALA A 71 -8.99 -8.35 -18.97
N TYR A 72 -9.26 -9.66 -19.06
CA TYR A 72 -9.03 -10.56 -17.94
C TYR A 72 -7.57 -10.50 -17.48
N ARG A 73 -7.36 -10.27 -16.19
CA ARG A 73 -6.04 -10.28 -15.58
C ARG A 73 -6.15 -10.85 -14.17
N LYS A 74 -5.28 -11.79 -13.82
CA LYS A 74 -5.11 -12.26 -12.44
C LYS A 74 -3.78 -11.74 -11.91
N TYR A 75 -3.84 -10.99 -10.83
CA TYR A 75 -2.70 -10.34 -10.21
C TYR A 75 -2.33 -11.05 -8.92
N THR A 76 -1.04 -11.21 -8.68
CA THR A 76 -0.49 -11.59 -7.39
C THR A 76 0.65 -10.64 -7.07
N ALA A 77 0.43 -9.71 -6.14
CA ALA A 77 1.46 -8.81 -5.64
C ALA A 77 1.96 -9.26 -4.28
N THR A 78 3.27 -9.18 -4.10
CA THR A 78 3.96 -9.45 -2.84
C THR A 78 4.67 -8.19 -2.38
N VAL A 79 4.42 -7.80 -1.12
CA VAL A 79 5.03 -6.64 -0.47
C VAL A 79 5.72 -7.08 0.82
N GLY A 80 6.84 -6.45 1.13
CA GLY A 80 7.53 -6.58 2.41
C GLY A 80 7.23 -5.38 3.31
N VAL A 81 7.13 -5.64 4.61
CA VAL A 81 7.13 -4.61 5.65
C VAL A 81 8.47 -4.68 6.37
N LEU A 82 9.22 -3.58 6.36
CA LEU A 82 10.59 -3.52 6.83
C LEU A 82 10.75 -2.43 7.89
N SER A 83 11.66 -2.66 8.83
CA SER A 83 12.22 -1.58 9.65
C SER A 83 13.17 -0.72 8.81
N MET A 84 13.50 0.47 9.33
CA MET A 84 14.36 1.42 8.62
C MET A 84 15.82 0.97 8.48
N ASP A 85 16.27 -0.02 9.26
CA ASP A 85 17.56 -0.69 9.11
C ASP A 85 17.56 -1.83 8.06
N ASN A 86 16.46 -1.95 7.29
CA ASN A 86 16.26 -2.94 6.24
C ASN A 86 16.02 -4.39 6.75
N THR A 87 15.66 -4.56 8.02
CA THR A 87 15.20 -5.86 8.52
C THR A 87 13.76 -6.12 8.07
N LEU A 88 13.53 -7.27 7.43
CA LEU A 88 12.17 -7.72 7.09
C LEU A 88 11.40 -8.09 8.36
N ILE A 89 10.28 -7.42 8.59
CA ILE A 89 9.37 -7.70 9.70
C ILE A 89 8.36 -8.76 9.29
N ASP A 90 7.68 -8.53 8.15
CA ASP A 90 6.67 -9.45 7.63
C ASP A 90 6.49 -9.29 6.12
N ARG A 91 5.81 -10.23 5.48
CA ARG A 91 5.46 -10.22 4.06
C ARG A 91 3.95 -10.39 3.89
N ALA A 92 3.36 -9.51 3.09
CA ALA A 92 1.95 -9.59 2.72
C ALA A 92 1.80 -9.91 1.23
N VAL A 93 0.72 -10.61 0.90
CA VAL A 93 0.39 -11.01 -0.47
C VAL A 93 -1.08 -10.70 -0.74
N VAL A 94 -1.38 -10.10 -1.89
CA VAL A 94 -2.74 -9.95 -2.39
C VAL A 94 -2.89 -10.67 -3.71
N GLN A 95 -3.97 -11.42 -3.86
CA GLN A 95 -4.38 -12.02 -5.12
C GLN A 95 -5.77 -11.53 -5.50
N SER A 96 -5.93 -11.03 -6.72
CA SER A 96 -7.24 -10.64 -7.22
C SER A 96 -7.33 -10.84 -8.73
N GLU A 97 -8.56 -10.97 -9.21
CA GLU A 97 -8.85 -11.08 -10.63
C GLU A 97 -9.64 -9.87 -11.08
N PHE A 98 -9.26 -9.32 -12.22
CA PHE A 98 -10.06 -8.36 -12.95
C PHE A 98 -10.69 -9.06 -14.15
N ARG A 99 -12.02 -9.07 -14.20
CA ARG A 99 -12.83 -9.56 -15.34
C ARG A 99 -13.65 -8.42 -15.93
N THR A 100 -14.19 -7.57 -15.06
CA THR A 100 -15.04 -6.43 -15.41
C THR A 100 -14.77 -5.25 -14.49
N LEU A 101 -15.34 -4.08 -14.82
CA LEU A 101 -15.27 -2.88 -13.98
C LEU A 101 -15.69 -3.13 -12.52
N LYS A 102 -16.59 -4.09 -12.26
CA LYS A 102 -17.09 -4.42 -10.92
C LYS A 102 -16.04 -5.08 -10.03
N ASP A 103 -14.94 -5.57 -10.59
CA ASP A 103 -13.83 -6.15 -9.82
C ASP A 103 -12.86 -5.09 -9.29
N LEU A 104 -13.02 -3.83 -9.69
CA LEU A 104 -12.30 -2.72 -9.08
C LEU A 104 -12.85 -2.45 -7.69
N PHE A 105 -11.96 -2.23 -6.74
CA PHE A 105 -12.33 -1.82 -5.40
C PHE A 105 -12.84 -0.37 -5.39
N ASP A 106 -12.17 0.50 -6.15
CA ASP A 106 -12.56 1.89 -6.33
C ASP A 106 -12.05 2.40 -7.69
N ARG A 107 -12.54 3.56 -8.10
CA ARG A 107 -12.02 4.36 -9.20
C ARG A 107 -11.33 5.58 -8.63
N ILE A 108 -10.19 5.94 -9.21
CA ILE A 108 -9.41 7.07 -8.73
C ILE A 108 -9.77 8.31 -9.54
N GLY A 109 -10.10 9.41 -8.86
CA GLY A 109 -10.41 10.69 -9.50
C GLY A 109 -9.18 11.41 -10.06
N GLY A 110 -9.41 12.50 -10.80
CA GLY A 110 -8.36 13.40 -11.27
C GLY A 110 -7.52 12.86 -12.44
N GLY A 111 -8.13 12.06 -13.32
CA GLY A 111 -7.49 11.54 -14.52
C GLY A 111 -8.18 11.99 -15.82
N ALA A 112 -7.57 11.62 -16.95
CA ALA A 112 -8.05 11.95 -18.30
C ALA A 112 -9.03 10.90 -18.88
N GLY A 113 -9.40 9.87 -18.12
CA GLY A 113 -10.35 8.85 -18.55
C GLY A 113 -11.80 9.30 -18.43
N PRO A 114 -12.76 8.47 -18.88
CA PRO A 114 -14.19 8.75 -18.77
C PRO A 114 -14.59 9.13 -17.34
N GLY A 115 -15.40 10.17 -17.18
CA GLY A 115 -15.82 10.68 -15.87
C GLY A 115 -14.70 11.36 -15.06
N GLY A 116 -13.60 11.77 -15.69
CA GLY A 116 -12.47 12.41 -15.00
C GLY A 116 -11.66 11.43 -14.14
N MET A 117 -11.74 10.14 -14.46
CA MET A 117 -11.09 9.08 -13.68
C MET A 117 -9.70 8.75 -14.25
N LYS A 118 -8.79 8.33 -13.38
CA LYS A 118 -7.52 7.73 -13.82
C LYS A 118 -7.77 6.37 -14.48
N ALA A 119 -6.88 6.01 -15.40
CA ALA A 119 -6.86 4.68 -15.99
C ALA A 119 -6.43 3.61 -14.96
N VAL A 120 -5.68 4.00 -13.94
CA VAL A 120 -5.21 3.08 -12.90
C VAL A 120 -6.17 3.06 -11.72
N ALA A 121 -6.47 1.86 -11.20
CA ALA A 121 -7.39 1.65 -10.10
C ALA A 121 -6.96 0.46 -9.20
N PRO A 122 -7.32 0.47 -7.91
CA PRO A 122 -7.18 -0.69 -7.03
C PRO A 122 -8.17 -1.80 -7.41
N ALA A 123 -7.71 -3.06 -7.42
CA ALA A 123 -8.50 -4.25 -7.73
C ALA A 123 -8.36 -5.31 -6.64
N GLY A 124 -9.50 -5.81 -6.15
CA GLY A 124 -9.58 -6.59 -4.92
C GLY A 124 -9.21 -5.77 -3.68
N ALA A 125 -9.41 -6.35 -2.49
CA ALA A 125 -8.98 -5.76 -1.23
C ALA A 125 -8.69 -6.89 -0.23
N GLU A 126 -7.45 -6.94 0.24
CA GLU A 126 -7.02 -7.87 1.28
C GLU A 126 -6.67 -7.08 2.55
N PRO A 127 -7.39 -7.27 3.66
CA PRO A 127 -7.06 -6.62 4.93
C PRO A 127 -5.84 -7.31 5.54
N ILE A 128 -4.70 -6.61 5.56
CA ILE A 128 -3.47 -7.09 6.18
C ILE A 128 -3.47 -6.69 7.65
N THR A 129 -3.09 -7.63 8.52
CA THR A 129 -2.84 -7.40 9.94
C THR A 129 -1.51 -8.02 10.30
N LEU A 130 -0.61 -7.22 10.88
CA LEU A 130 0.70 -7.68 11.30
C LEU A 130 1.11 -7.06 12.63
N THR A 131 2.08 -7.69 13.29
CA THR A 131 2.63 -7.21 14.56
C THR A 131 4.02 -6.62 14.35
N LEU A 132 4.16 -5.33 14.62
CA LEU A 132 5.45 -4.65 14.68
C LEU A 132 6.10 -4.91 16.05
N PRO A 133 7.39 -5.26 16.10
CA PRO A 133 8.09 -5.50 17.37
C PRO A 133 8.25 -4.20 18.17
N GLU A 134 8.40 -4.31 19.49
CA GLU A 134 8.56 -3.14 20.40
C GLU A 134 9.77 -2.26 20.04
N GLY A 135 10.83 -2.86 19.49
CA GLY A 135 12.05 -2.17 19.07
C GLY A 135 12.03 -1.66 17.62
N VAL A 136 10.87 -1.61 16.96
CA VAL A 136 10.78 -1.29 15.52
C VAL A 136 11.26 0.12 15.15
N GLY A 137 11.32 1.02 16.13
CA GLY A 137 11.68 2.42 15.93
C GLY A 137 10.46 3.33 15.73
N ASP A 138 10.68 4.49 15.12
CA ASP A 138 9.67 5.53 14.87
C ASP A 138 9.08 5.46 13.46
N GLN A 139 9.52 4.52 12.63
CA GLN A 139 9.06 4.38 11.25
C GLN A 139 9.23 2.95 10.75
N VAL A 140 8.31 2.52 9.88
CA VAL A 140 8.44 1.31 9.07
C VAL A 140 8.18 1.62 7.60
N SER A 141 8.64 0.76 6.71
CA SER A 141 8.46 0.89 5.28
C SER A 141 7.69 -0.28 4.69
N ILE A 142 6.77 0.01 3.78
CA ILE A 142 6.11 -0.98 2.93
C ILE A 142 6.69 -0.89 1.52
N LEU A 143 7.33 -1.97 1.07
CA LEU A 143 8.01 -2.05 -0.22
C LEU A 143 7.47 -3.20 -1.07
N GLY A 144 7.44 -2.97 -2.38
CA GLY A 144 7.10 -4.02 -3.33
C GLY A 144 8.27 -4.98 -3.54
N GLU A 145 7.96 -6.28 -3.62
CA GLU A 145 8.97 -7.29 -3.96
C GLU A 145 8.76 -7.80 -5.39
N LYS A 146 7.53 -8.23 -5.70
CA LYS A 146 7.21 -8.87 -6.97
C LYS A 146 5.74 -8.73 -7.32
N LEU A 147 5.46 -8.58 -8.61
CA LEU A 147 4.14 -8.75 -9.21
C LEU A 147 4.15 -9.90 -10.20
N SER A 148 3.14 -10.76 -10.14
CA SER A 148 2.81 -11.72 -11.19
C SER A 148 1.49 -11.32 -11.83
N VAL A 149 1.43 -11.28 -13.16
CA VAL A 149 0.21 -10.98 -13.92
C VAL A 149 -0.06 -12.13 -14.87
N VAL A 150 -1.12 -12.88 -14.62
CA VAL A 150 -1.62 -13.90 -15.53
C VAL A 150 -2.66 -13.27 -16.45
N ARG A 151 -2.48 -13.50 -17.74
CA ARG A 151 -3.34 -13.07 -18.84
C ARG A 151 -3.75 -14.31 -19.64
N PRO A 152 -4.81 -14.24 -20.45
CA PRO A 152 -5.18 -15.37 -21.31
C PRO A 152 -4.06 -15.80 -22.26
N ASP A 153 -3.20 -14.86 -22.66
CA ASP A 153 -2.10 -15.03 -23.62
C ASP A 153 -0.72 -15.30 -22.97
N GLY A 154 -0.61 -15.28 -21.64
CA GLY A 154 0.66 -15.55 -20.96
C GLY A 154 0.75 -15.09 -19.52
N VAL A 155 1.96 -15.14 -18.96
CA VAL A 155 2.26 -14.71 -17.60
C VAL A 155 3.45 -13.75 -17.63
N ASP A 156 3.30 -12.58 -16.99
CA ASP A 156 4.39 -11.65 -16.75
C ASP A 156 4.79 -11.66 -15.27
N ALA A 157 6.07 -11.43 -15.02
CA ALA A 157 6.58 -11.18 -13.68
C ALA A 157 7.41 -9.89 -13.65
N TYR A 158 7.21 -9.07 -12.62
CA TYR A 158 7.92 -7.81 -12.45
C TYR A 158 8.55 -7.72 -11.07
N SER A 159 9.85 -7.44 -11.03
CA SER A 159 10.63 -7.19 -9.80
C SER A 159 11.69 -6.10 -9.97
N ALA A 160 11.76 -5.47 -11.15
CA ALA A 160 12.64 -4.33 -11.40
C ALA A 160 12.22 -3.16 -10.50
N ALA A 161 13.18 -2.48 -9.87
CA ALA A 161 12.92 -1.41 -8.91
C ALA A 161 12.19 -0.20 -9.52
N GLY A 162 11.48 0.55 -8.67
CA GLY A 162 10.73 1.75 -9.02
C GLY A 162 9.39 1.49 -9.73
N ARG A 163 8.99 0.23 -9.92
CA ARG A 163 7.73 -0.11 -10.57
C ARG A 163 6.59 -0.19 -9.55
N PRO A 164 5.48 0.55 -9.74
CA PRO A 164 4.27 0.33 -8.96
C PRO A 164 3.70 -1.08 -9.20
N ILE A 165 3.49 -1.84 -8.13
CA ILE A 165 2.98 -3.22 -8.23
C ILE A 165 1.66 -3.46 -7.50
N ALA A 166 1.39 -2.68 -6.46
CA ALA A 166 0.20 -2.78 -5.63
C ALA A 166 -0.17 -1.37 -5.15
N THR A 167 -1.32 -1.25 -4.51
CA THR A 167 -1.69 -0.03 -3.79
C THR A 167 -2.12 -0.38 -2.37
N ILE A 168 -1.93 0.56 -1.46
CA ILE A 168 -2.41 0.43 -0.08
C ILE A 168 -3.32 1.59 0.31
N SER A 169 -4.27 1.31 1.20
CA SER A 169 -5.18 2.29 1.80
C SER A 169 -5.46 1.96 3.27
N ASN A 170 -6.11 2.88 4.00
CA ASN A 170 -6.69 2.61 5.32
C ASN A 170 -5.69 2.03 6.34
N VAL A 171 -4.54 2.70 6.52
CA VAL A 171 -3.53 2.25 7.49
C VAL A 171 -3.92 2.66 8.90
N MET A 172 -4.03 1.68 9.79
CA MET A 172 -4.37 1.87 11.19
C MET A 172 -3.29 1.28 12.08
N LEU A 173 -3.08 1.91 13.23
CA LEU A 173 -2.20 1.42 14.29
C LEU A 173 -3.00 1.22 15.56
N GLU A 174 -2.83 0.07 16.19
CA GLU A 174 -3.37 -0.26 17.50
C GLU A 174 -2.23 -0.59 18.47
N PHE A 175 -2.10 0.20 19.53
CA PHE A 175 -0.93 0.15 20.42
C PHE A 175 -1.23 0.64 21.83
N ARG A 176 -0.32 0.37 22.76
CA ARG A 176 -0.34 0.98 24.09
C ARG A 176 0.50 2.26 24.06
N PRO A 177 -0.07 3.45 24.33
CA PRO A 177 0.70 4.69 24.30
C PRO A 177 1.92 4.68 25.23
N GLY A 178 3.05 5.12 24.69
CA GLY A 178 4.30 5.34 25.41
C GLY A 178 4.41 6.76 25.94
N PRO A 179 5.39 7.03 26.82
CA PRO A 179 5.70 8.40 27.21
C PRO A 179 6.06 9.23 25.97
N ALA A 180 5.60 10.49 25.93
CA ALA A 180 5.93 11.39 24.84
C ALA A 180 7.46 11.55 24.71
N PRO A 181 7.99 11.77 23.49
CA PRO A 181 9.41 11.98 23.29
C PRO A 181 9.85 13.20 24.10
N LYS A 182 10.97 13.11 24.82
CA LYS A 182 11.54 14.28 25.50
C LYS A 182 11.88 15.31 24.41
N LYS A 183 11.20 16.47 24.43
CA LYS A 183 11.54 17.59 23.53
C LYS A 183 13.04 17.89 23.71
N ALA A 184 13.81 17.85 22.62
CA ALA A 184 15.19 18.30 22.66
C ALA A 184 15.21 19.76 23.15
N PRO A 185 16.12 20.12 24.08
CA PRO A 185 16.19 21.49 24.57
C PRO A 185 16.45 22.43 23.39
N VAL A 186 15.58 23.44 23.24
CA VAL A 186 15.73 24.50 22.25
C VAL A 186 17.10 25.14 22.52
N ARG A 187 18.06 24.95 21.60
CA ARG A 187 19.30 25.72 21.61
C ARG A 187 18.90 27.18 21.40
N LYS A 188 19.04 28.01 22.45
CA LYS A 188 18.94 29.46 22.31
C LYS A 188 20.09 29.93 21.39
N PRO A 189 19.83 30.85 20.45
CA PRO A 189 20.85 31.45 19.59
C PRO A 189 21.89 32.24 20.39
#